data_AF-A0A067QQF9-F1
#
_entry.id   AF-A0A067QQF9-F1
#
_cell.length_a   1.000
_cell.length_b   1.000
_cell.length_c   1.000
_cell.angle_alpha   90.00
_cell.angle_beta   90.00
_cell.angle_gamma   90.00
#
_symmetry.space_group_name_H-M   'P 1'
#
loop_
_entity.id
_entity.type
_entity.pdbx_description
1 polymer ?
#
loop_
_entity_poly.entity_id
_entity_poly.type
_entity_poly.pdbx_seq_one_letter_code
_entity_poly.pdbx_strand_id
1 'polypeptide(L)'
;MIARRIVIQGLHSSRMQWAYLFTLTTFAVAYCYPALPCLTQDGYCTELQCAIKQPDDCINGHFKPNVSDCGCCPSCIKFLDRGQPCHQVEIPAEYECGADLVCSERTGTCVPPSAETPLVEEASKGSNQPNMPCMEAVKLHPKKPPACTPEGAYAPRQCRGEVCFCVTLDGRPIPYYKVIRKLADSMECNCARVEIARNNGRMCNKLGNFKPQ
;
A
#
# COMPACT_ATOMS: atom_id res chain seq x y z
N MET A 1 -102.55 1.79 10.10
CA MET A 1 -101.65 2.46 9.14
C MET A 1 -100.22 2.02 9.45
N ILE A 2 -99.53 1.41 8.45
CA ILE A 2 -98.06 1.33 8.24
C ILE A 2 -97.24 0.64 9.36
N ALA A 3 -96.30 -0.31 9.17
CA ALA A 3 -95.90 -1.25 8.12
C ALA A 3 -94.72 -2.09 8.70
N ARG A 4 -94.60 -3.36 8.26
CA ARG A 4 -93.34 -4.16 8.05
C ARG A 4 -92.48 -4.51 9.29
N ARG A 5 -91.81 -5.66 9.46
CA ARG A 5 -91.39 -6.85 8.65
C ARG A 5 -91.08 -7.97 9.68
N ILE A 6 -91.63 -9.18 9.59
CA ILE A 6 -91.07 -10.42 9.01
C ILE A 6 -89.65 -10.83 9.50
N VAL A 7 -89.70 -11.76 10.46
CA VAL A 7 -88.89 -12.97 10.83
C VAL A 7 -87.98 -13.51 9.69
N ILE A 8 -86.79 -14.10 9.92
CA ILE A 8 -86.55 -15.56 9.93
C ILE A 8 -85.03 -15.89 9.85
N GLN A 9 -84.61 -16.82 10.72
CA GLN A 9 -83.55 -17.86 10.63
C GLN A 9 -82.07 -17.52 10.44
N GLY A 10 -81.26 -18.13 11.32
CA GLY A 10 -79.89 -18.51 11.01
C GLY A 10 -79.79 -19.88 10.35
N LEU A 11 -78.57 -20.29 9.99
CA LEU A 11 -78.05 -21.66 10.06
C LEU A 11 -76.66 -21.73 9.39
N HIS A 12 -75.77 -22.47 10.05
CA HIS A 12 -74.72 -23.32 9.51
C HIS A 12 -73.49 -22.73 8.79
N SER A 13 -72.35 -22.96 9.47
CA SER A 13 -71.23 -23.81 9.00
C SER A 13 -70.57 -23.47 7.66
N SER A 14 -69.29 -23.08 7.72
CA SER A 14 -68.25 -23.73 6.92
C SER A 14 -66.84 -23.41 7.45
N ARG A 15 -66.07 -24.48 7.65
CA ARG A 15 -64.62 -24.51 7.82
C ARG A 15 -63.91 -23.74 6.70
N MET A 16 -63.00 -22.84 7.04
CA MET A 16 -61.85 -22.52 6.18
C MET A 16 -60.59 -22.57 7.05
N GLN A 17 -59.70 -23.48 6.67
CA GLN A 17 -58.45 -23.81 7.34
C GLN A 17 -57.52 -22.60 7.42
N TRP A 18 -57.37 -22.02 8.61
CA TRP A 18 -56.25 -21.14 8.94
C TRP A 18 -55.03 -21.99 9.31
N ALA A 19 -54.52 -22.74 8.34
CA ALA A 19 -53.31 -23.56 8.47
C ALA A 19 -52.11 -22.90 7.76
N TYR A 20 -51.93 -21.58 7.89
CA TYR A 20 -50.84 -20.86 7.22
C TYR A 20 -50.40 -19.58 7.96
N LEU A 21 -50.32 -19.57 9.30
CA LEU A 21 -49.80 -18.38 10.01
C LEU A 21 -48.80 -18.61 11.15
N PHE A 22 -48.37 -19.83 11.44
CA PHE A 22 -47.37 -20.06 12.49
C PHE A 22 -46.39 -21.19 12.18
N THR A 23 -45.70 -21.10 11.04
CA THR A 23 -44.41 -21.80 10.88
C THR A 23 -43.31 -20.79 10.61
N LEU A 24 -42.51 -20.58 11.66
CA LEU A 24 -41.08 -20.26 11.58
C LEU A 24 -40.73 -18.85 11.09
N THR A 25 -41.04 -17.86 11.93
CA THR A 25 -40.13 -16.71 12.12
C THR A 25 -38.86 -17.20 12.83
N THR A 26 -38.06 -18.04 12.16
CA THR A 26 -36.72 -18.40 12.63
C THR A 26 -35.71 -17.90 11.63
N PHE A 27 -35.05 -16.81 12.02
CA PHE A 27 -33.66 -16.53 11.73
C PHE A 27 -33.24 -16.55 10.26
N ALA A 28 -33.68 -15.54 9.51
CA ALA A 28 -32.88 -15.00 8.41
C ALA A 28 -32.49 -13.55 8.71
N VAL A 29 -32.13 -13.26 9.96
CA VAL A 29 -31.12 -12.22 10.18
C VAL A 29 -29.84 -12.89 9.68
N ALA A 30 -29.53 -12.69 8.40
CA ALA A 30 -28.18 -12.87 7.91
C ALA A 30 -27.34 -11.88 8.72
N TYR A 31 -26.86 -12.34 9.88
CA TYR A 31 -25.78 -11.70 10.57
C TYR A 31 -24.66 -11.66 9.53
N CYS A 32 -24.44 -10.49 8.93
CA CYS A 32 -23.12 -10.13 8.45
C CYS A 32 -22.23 -10.19 9.69
N TYR A 33 -21.72 -11.39 9.99
CA TYR A 33 -20.60 -11.51 10.89
C TYR A 33 -19.50 -10.67 10.22
N PRO A 34 -19.01 -9.61 10.89
CA PRO A 34 -17.81 -8.95 10.39
C PRO A 34 -16.75 -10.05 10.24
N ALA A 35 -16.02 -10.05 9.13
CA ALA A 35 -14.92 -10.97 8.90
C ALA A 35 -14.09 -11.02 10.19
N LEU A 36 -14.09 -12.18 10.86
CA LEU A 36 -13.35 -12.35 12.11
C LEU A 36 -11.91 -11.93 11.86
N PRO A 37 -11.32 -11.07 12.73
CA PRO A 37 -9.92 -10.72 12.60
C PRO A 37 -9.12 -12.02 12.62
N CYS A 38 -8.20 -12.13 11.67
CA CYS A 38 -7.25 -13.22 11.46
C CYS A 38 -6.65 -13.76 12.78
N LEU A 39 -7.36 -14.68 13.43
CA LEU A 39 -6.95 -15.40 14.62
C LEU A 39 -6.78 -16.84 14.18
N THR A 40 -5.53 -17.28 14.00
CA THR A 40 -5.25 -18.70 14.20
C THR A 40 -5.71 -19.04 15.62
N GLN A 41 -6.22 -20.25 15.84
CA GLN A 41 -6.94 -20.63 17.06
C GLN A 41 -6.15 -20.33 18.36
N ASP A 42 -4.82 -20.22 18.26
CA ASP A 42 -3.92 -19.91 19.37
C ASP A 42 -3.09 -18.61 19.19
N GLY A 43 -3.25 -17.88 18.08
CA GLY A 43 -2.40 -16.72 17.75
C GLY A 43 -0.95 -17.08 17.36
N TYR A 44 -0.64 -18.37 17.23
CA TYR A 44 0.65 -18.90 16.80
C TYR A 44 0.51 -19.59 15.43
N CYS A 45 1.61 -19.66 14.68
CA CYS A 45 1.67 -20.27 13.33
C CYS A 45 2.05 -21.76 13.36
N THR A 46 1.78 -22.45 14.47
CA THR A 46 2.40 -23.74 14.83
C THR A 46 1.82 -24.97 14.11
N GLU A 47 0.66 -24.89 13.47
CA GLU A 47 0.02 -26.06 12.81
C GLU A 47 -0.40 -25.83 11.35
N LEU A 48 0.05 -24.75 10.71
CA LEU A 48 -0.38 -24.46 9.33
C LEU A 48 0.47 -25.19 8.28
N GLN A 49 -0.19 -25.85 7.34
CA GLN A 49 0.45 -26.44 6.16
C GLN A 49 0.51 -25.40 5.04
N CYS A 50 1.60 -24.64 5.00
CA CYS A 50 1.83 -23.66 3.94
C CYS A 50 2.08 -24.35 2.58
N ALA A 51 1.51 -23.78 1.51
CA ALA A 51 1.71 -24.24 0.13
C ALA A 51 3.18 -24.11 -0.33
N ILE A 52 3.88 -23.12 0.21
CA ILE A 52 5.30 -22.86 -0.03
C ILE A 52 6.00 -22.93 1.32
N LYS A 53 7.18 -23.53 1.38
CA LYS A 53 7.94 -23.66 2.64
C LYS A 53 9.28 -22.95 2.58
N GLN A 54 9.90 -22.92 1.40
CA GLN A 54 11.23 -22.35 1.21
C GLN A 54 11.29 -21.44 -0.02
N PRO A 55 12.30 -20.55 -0.11
CA PRO A 55 12.50 -19.67 -1.26
C PRO A 55 12.59 -20.43 -2.59
N ASP A 56 13.22 -21.60 -2.60
CA ASP A 56 13.44 -22.41 -3.80
C ASP A 56 12.13 -22.98 -4.37
N ASP A 57 11.07 -23.04 -3.57
CA ASP A 57 9.73 -23.46 -4.00
C ASP A 57 9.01 -22.36 -4.82
N CYS A 58 9.50 -21.12 -4.79
CA CYS A 58 8.92 -19.98 -5.51
C CYS A 58 9.60 -19.80 -6.88
N ILE A 59 9.05 -20.48 -7.89
CA ILE A 59 9.61 -20.51 -9.25
C ILE A 59 9.24 -19.24 -10.06
N ASN A 60 8.05 -18.67 -9.82
CA ASN A 60 7.49 -17.57 -10.61
C ASN A 60 6.90 -16.45 -9.73
N GLY A 61 7.79 -15.70 -9.08
CA GLY A 61 7.43 -14.57 -8.24
C GLY A 61 8.55 -14.22 -7.27
N HIS A 62 8.24 -13.39 -6.29
CA HIS A 62 9.14 -13.00 -5.23
C HIS A 62 8.72 -13.67 -3.93
N PHE A 63 9.59 -14.50 -3.36
CA PHE A 63 9.34 -15.15 -2.07
C PHE A 63 9.19 -14.09 -0.99
N LYS A 64 8.03 -14.06 -0.34
CA LYS A 64 7.77 -13.14 0.76
C LYS A 64 7.22 -13.93 1.96
N PRO A 65 7.89 -13.86 3.13
CA PRO A 65 7.41 -14.52 4.33
C PRO A 65 6.19 -13.79 4.90
N ASN A 66 5.31 -14.55 5.58
CA ASN A 66 4.23 -14.00 6.42
C ASN A 66 3.22 -13.12 5.66
N VAL A 67 2.75 -13.55 4.48
CA VAL A 67 1.82 -12.77 3.65
C VAL A 67 0.46 -13.42 3.51
N SER A 68 0.41 -14.75 3.40
CA SER A 68 -0.84 -15.48 3.36
C SER A 68 -1.21 -16.01 4.74
N ASP A 69 -2.46 -16.46 4.86
CA ASP A 69 -2.95 -17.16 6.03
C ASP A 69 -2.66 -16.43 7.34
N CYS A 70 -3.24 -15.23 7.46
CA CYS A 70 -3.11 -14.41 8.66
C CYS A 70 -1.66 -13.96 8.95
N GLY A 71 -0.81 -13.93 7.92
CA GLY A 71 0.60 -13.60 8.07
C GLY A 71 1.45 -14.75 8.64
N CYS A 72 0.98 -15.99 8.54
CA CYS A 72 1.74 -17.16 8.99
C CYS A 72 2.49 -17.87 7.87
N CYS A 73 1.97 -17.80 6.64
CA CYS A 73 2.56 -18.54 5.54
C CYS A 73 3.32 -17.62 4.57
N PRO A 74 4.46 -18.09 4.05
CA PRO A 74 5.12 -17.44 2.94
C PRO A 74 4.29 -17.65 1.67
N SER A 75 4.39 -16.69 0.75
CA SER A 75 3.80 -16.79 -0.58
C SER A 75 4.77 -16.27 -1.65
N CYS A 76 4.50 -16.64 -2.89
CA CYS A 76 5.26 -16.22 -4.06
C CYS A 76 4.54 -15.06 -4.71
N ILE A 77 5.01 -13.84 -4.45
CA ILE A 77 4.33 -12.61 -4.85
C ILE A 77 4.60 -12.31 -6.32
N LYS A 78 3.55 -12.07 -7.09
CA LYS A 78 3.62 -11.58 -8.46
C LYS A 78 3.55 -10.06 -8.48
N PHE A 79 4.38 -9.46 -9.32
CA PHE A 79 4.42 -8.03 -9.46
C PHE A 79 3.36 -7.51 -10.43
N LEU A 80 2.65 -6.47 -10.01
CA LEU A 80 1.69 -5.72 -10.80
C LEU A 80 2.38 -4.55 -11.50
N ASP A 81 2.04 -4.36 -12.77
CA ASP A 81 2.49 -3.26 -13.60
C ASP A 81 1.77 -1.94 -13.27
N ARG A 82 2.32 -0.84 -13.75
CA ARG A 82 1.75 0.50 -13.57
C ARG A 82 0.32 0.56 -14.11
N GLY A 83 -0.58 1.11 -13.29
CA GLY A 83 -1.99 1.28 -13.62
C GLY A 83 -2.85 0.05 -13.37
N GLN A 84 -2.27 -1.10 -13.04
CA GLN A 84 -3.04 -2.27 -12.63
C GLN A 84 -3.69 -2.03 -11.26
N PRO A 85 -4.90 -2.58 -11.04
CA PRO A 85 -5.55 -2.47 -9.75
C PRO A 85 -4.76 -3.25 -8.71
N CYS A 86 -4.66 -2.71 -7.50
CA CYS A 86 -3.96 -3.27 -6.34
C CYS A 86 -4.81 -3.25 -5.06
N HIS A 87 -5.99 -2.62 -5.11
CA HIS A 87 -6.94 -2.57 -4.00
C HIS A 87 -8.37 -2.86 -4.51
N GLN A 88 -8.67 -4.13 -4.79
CA GLN A 88 -10.01 -4.63 -5.10
C GLN A 88 -10.23 -5.99 -4.46
N VAL A 89 -11.49 -6.31 -4.16
CA VAL A 89 -11.95 -7.52 -3.44
C VAL A 89 -11.47 -8.83 -4.12
N GLU A 90 -11.08 -8.77 -5.39
CA GLU A 90 -10.65 -9.92 -6.19
C GLU A 90 -9.13 -10.06 -6.35
N ILE A 91 -8.32 -9.17 -5.76
CA ILE A 91 -6.86 -9.26 -5.87
C ILE A 91 -6.34 -10.14 -4.74
N PRO A 92 -5.81 -11.34 -5.04
CA PRO A 92 -5.30 -12.22 -3.99
C PRO A 92 -4.05 -11.61 -3.34
N ALA A 93 -3.77 -12.00 -2.09
CA ALA A 93 -2.61 -11.54 -1.32
C ALA A 93 -1.24 -11.91 -1.95
N GLU A 94 -1.25 -12.67 -3.05
CA GLU A 94 -0.07 -13.02 -3.83
C GLU A 94 0.33 -11.96 -4.89
N TYR A 95 -0.29 -10.77 -4.89
CA TYR A 95 0.06 -9.69 -5.83
C TYR A 95 0.51 -8.43 -5.08
N GLU A 96 1.62 -7.84 -5.54
CA GLU A 96 2.12 -6.54 -5.07
C GLU A 96 2.50 -5.67 -6.25
N CYS A 97 2.43 -4.35 -6.10
CA CYS A 97 2.96 -3.46 -7.12
C CYS A 97 4.46 -3.73 -7.36
N GLY A 98 4.87 -3.69 -8.63
CA GLY A 98 6.25 -3.92 -9.04
C GLY A 98 7.27 -3.04 -8.35
N ALA A 99 8.55 -3.42 -8.46
CA ALA A 99 9.65 -2.60 -7.99
C ALA A 99 9.50 -1.18 -8.57
N ASP A 100 9.46 -0.18 -7.69
CA ASP A 100 9.28 1.25 -7.99
C ASP A 100 7.82 1.76 -8.13
N LEU A 101 6.84 0.95 -7.74
CA LEU A 101 5.44 1.33 -7.67
C LEU A 101 4.88 1.15 -6.25
N VAL A 102 3.83 1.90 -5.92
CA VAL A 102 3.08 1.83 -4.68
C VAL A 102 1.59 1.75 -5.02
N CYS A 103 0.82 1.07 -4.17
CA CYS A 103 -0.60 0.95 -4.37
C CYS A 103 -1.31 2.22 -3.89
N SER A 104 -1.72 3.07 -4.83
CA SER A 104 -2.41 4.32 -4.53
C SER A 104 -3.68 4.09 -3.73
N GLU A 105 -3.74 4.58 -2.50
CA GLU A 105 -4.98 4.57 -1.71
C GLU A 105 -6.12 5.35 -2.40
N ARG A 106 -5.78 6.33 -3.25
CA ARG A 106 -6.76 7.19 -3.95
C ARG A 106 -7.38 6.51 -5.17
N THR A 107 -6.58 5.81 -5.96
CA THR A 107 -7.01 5.24 -7.25
C THR A 107 -7.14 3.73 -7.21
N GLY A 108 -6.68 3.07 -6.14
CA GLY A 108 -6.64 1.62 -6.02
C GLY A 108 -5.74 0.96 -7.07
N THR A 109 -4.77 1.70 -7.63
CA THR A 109 -3.90 1.24 -8.73
C THR A 109 -2.43 1.47 -8.45
N CYS A 110 -1.56 0.66 -9.06
CA CYS A 110 -0.12 0.80 -8.92
C CYS A 110 0.39 2.06 -9.63
N VAL A 111 0.93 3.00 -8.84
CA VAL A 111 1.46 4.28 -9.33
C VAL A 111 2.88 4.49 -8.83
N PRO A 112 3.69 5.33 -9.48
CA PRO A 112 4.97 5.73 -8.92
C PRO A 112 4.80 6.40 -7.55
N PRO A 113 5.72 6.21 -6.59
CA PRO A 113 5.67 6.83 -5.25
C PRO A 113 5.49 8.35 -5.25
N SER A 114 5.88 9.02 -6.33
CA SER A 114 5.69 10.47 -6.51
C SER A 114 4.23 10.87 -6.77
N ALA A 115 3.38 9.96 -7.23
CA ALA A 115 1.96 10.22 -7.52
C ALA A 115 1.05 10.00 -6.30
N GLU A 116 1.50 9.21 -5.31
CA GLU A 116 0.70 8.90 -4.13
C GLU A 116 0.79 9.97 -3.03
N THR A 117 1.88 10.75 -2.99
CA THR A 117 2.01 11.87 -2.04
C THR A 117 0.97 12.97 -2.32
N PRO A 118 0.08 13.30 -1.36
CA PRO A 118 -0.67 14.54 -1.43
C PRO A 118 0.34 15.68 -1.19
N LEU A 119 0.40 16.65 -2.11
CA LEU A 119 1.14 17.92 -1.96
C LEU A 119 2.68 17.88 -2.02
N VAL A 120 3.26 17.27 -3.06
CA VAL A 120 4.48 17.84 -3.71
C VAL A 120 4.42 17.69 -5.24
N GLU A 121 3.25 17.87 -5.85
CA GLU A 121 3.06 17.91 -7.31
C GLU A 121 3.64 19.18 -7.98
N GLU A 122 4.60 19.85 -7.35
CA GLU A 122 5.41 20.89 -7.99
C GLU A 122 6.90 20.56 -8.10
N ALA A 123 7.39 19.44 -7.56
CA ALA A 123 8.82 19.09 -7.67
C ALA A 123 9.17 18.11 -8.81
N SER A 124 8.18 17.61 -9.55
CA SER A 124 8.39 16.55 -10.55
C SER A 124 7.55 16.70 -11.82
N LYS A 125 7.16 17.93 -12.19
CA LYS A 125 7.12 18.24 -13.62
C LYS A 125 8.56 18.27 -14.07
N GLY A 126 8.92 17.42 -15.05
CA GLY A 126 10.28 17.18 -15.50
C GLY A 126 11.16 18.41 -15.36
N SER A 127 12.21 18.29 -14.54
CA SER A 127 13.20 19.33 -14.36
C SER A 127 13.95 19.55 -15.68
N ASN A 128 13.35 20.35 -16.54
CA ASN A 128 14.05 21.45 -17.18
C ASN A 128 14.30 22.56 -16.13
N GLN A 129 14.59 22.23 -14.86
CA GLN A 129 15.30 23.19 -14.02
C GLN A 129 16.73 23.18 -14.55
N PRO A 130 17.25 24.33 -15.00
CA PRO A 130 18.65 24.40 -15.40
C PRO A 130 19.49 23.87 -14.24
N ASN A 131 20.49 23.04 -14.55
CA ASN A 131 21.51 22.58 -13.60
C ASN A 131 22.19 23.81 -12.98
N MET A 132 21.57 24.34 -11.92
CA MET A 132 22.09 25.50 -11.22
C MET A 132 23.27 25.01 -10.38
N PRO A 133 24.46 25.61 -10.52
CA PRO A 133 25.59 25.25 -9.67
C PRO A 133 25.23 25.38 -8.19
N CYS A 134 25.70 24.46 -7.34
CA CYS A 134 25.33 24.44 -5.93
C CYS A 134 25.65 25.77 -5.23
N MET A 135 26.80 26.36 -5.55
CA MET A 135 27.24 27.65 -4.99
C MET A 135 26.33 28.82 -5.37
N GLU A 136 25.65 28.75 -6.52
CA GLU A 136 24.67 29.75 -6.90
C GLU A 136 23.33 29.52 -6.18
N ALA A 137 22.94 28.25 -6.00
CA ALA A 137 21.77 27.90 -5.21
C ALA A 137 21.90 28.32 -3.72
N VAL A 138 23.11 28.33 -3.16
CA VAL A 138 23.40 28.87 -1.81
C VAL A 138 23.03 30.36 -1.72
N LYS A 139 23.34 31.16 -2.75
CA LYS A 139 23.02 32.60 -2.77
C LYS A 139 21.51 32.84 -2.87
N LEU A 140 20.81 32.03 -3.66
CA LEU A 140 19.35 32.12 -3.84
C LEU A 140 18.56 31.68 -2.61
N HIS A 141 19.09 30.74 -1.82
CA HIS A 141 18.41 30.19 -0.65
C HIS A 141 19.17 30.42 0.66
N PRO A 142 19.41 31.68 1.07
CA PRO A 142 20.28 32.00 2.21
C PRO A 142 19.74 31.50 3.55
N LYS A 143 18.41 31.32 3.69
CA LYS A 143 17.79 30.80 4.91
C LYS A 143 17.93 29.29 5.08
N LYS A 144 18.05 28.57 3.96
CA LYS A 144 18.12 27.10 3.91
C LYS A 144 19.03 26.70 2.74
N PRO A 145 20.33 27.02 2.83
CA PRO A 145 21.24 26.75 1.72
C PRO A 145 21.38 25.24 1.53
N PRO A 146 21.51 24.76 0.27
CA PRO A 146 21.91 23.38 0.05
C PRO A 146 23.33 23.14 0.59
N ALA A 147 23.62 21.89 0.94
CA ALA A 147 24.97 21.49 1.26
C ALA A 147 25.77 21.30 -0.04
N CYS A 148 26.93 21.93 -0.15
CA CYS A 148 27.81 21.79 -1.32
C CYS A 148 29.11 21.08 -0.92
N THR A 149 29.71 20.36 -1.87
CA THR A 149 31.08 19.86 -1.72
C THR A 149 32.09 21.00 -1.94
N PRO A 150 33.36 20.86 -1.52
CA PRO A 150 34.40 21.85 -1.78
C PRO A 150 34.59 22.17 -3.27
N GLU A 151 34.29 21.21 -4.14
CA GLU A 151 34.37 21.33 -5.61
C GLU A 151 33.15 22.07 -6.20
N GLY A 152 32.18 22.47 -5.38
CA GLY A 152 31.00 23.23 -5.81
C GLY A 152 29.85 22.39 -6.36
N ALA A 153 29.95 21.06 -6.31
CA ALA A 153 28.83 20.16 -6.58
C ALA A 153 27.90 20.07 -5.37
N TYR A 154 26.70 19.49 -5.55
CA TYR A 154 25.84 19.19 -4.40
C TYR A 154 26.47 18.09 -3.54
N ALA A 155 26.44 18.25 -2.22
CA ALA A 155 26.84 17.19 -1.29
C ALA A 155 25.91 15.97 -1.44
N PRO A 156 26.42 14.73 -1.28
CA PRO A 156 25.66 13.49 -1.51
C PRO A 156 24.34 13.42 -0.76
N ARG A 157 24.32 13.94 0.47
CA ARG A 157 23.16 14.03 1.32
C ARG A 157 22.68 15.47 1.41
N GLN A 158 21.40 15.68 1.13
CA GLN A 158 20.70 16.93 1.41
C GLN A 158 19.66 16.71 2.49
N CYS A 159 19.43 17.70 3.34
CA CYS A 159 18.40 17.63 4.37
C CYS A 159 17.46 18.82 4.26
N ARG A 160 16.16 18.55 4.26
CA ARG A 160 15.11 19.57 4.25
C ARG A 160 14.14 19.29 5.40
N GLY A 161 14.23 20.12 6.45
CA GLY A 161 13.45 19.90 7.67
C GLY A 161 13.90 18.61 8.37
N GLU A 162 12.96 17.70 8.58
CA GLU A 162 13.19 16.42 9.27
C GLU A 162 13.53 15.26 8.34
N VAL A 163 13.66 15.50 7.03
CA VAL A 163 13.99 14.45 6.05
C VAL A 163 15.34 14.74 5.40
N CYS A 164 16.18 13.72 5.35
CA CYS A 164 17.42 13.72 4.58
C CYS A 164 17.30 12.72 3.43
N PHE A 165 17.90 13.05 2.28
CA PHE A 165 17.82 12.25 1.07
C PHE A 165 19.11 12.33 0.25
N CYS A 166 19.36 11.31 -0.57
CA CYS A 166 20.48 11.30 -1.49
C CYS A 166 20.18 12.17 -2.73
N VAL A 167 21.20 12.85 -3.24
CA VAL A 167 21.12 13.62 -4.49
C VAL A 167 22.26 13.27 -5.43
N THR A 168 22.03 13.44 -6.73
CA THR A 168 23.07 13.40 -7.77
C THR A 168 24.04 14.60 -7.64
N LEU A 169 25.08 14.66 -8.47
CA LEU A 169 26.07 15.76 -8.45
C LEU A 169 25.45 17.12 -8.80
N ASP A 170 24.42 17.11 -9.64
CA ASP A 170 23.61 18.25 -10.07
C ASP A 170 22.43 18.54 -9.12
N GLY A 171 22.32 17.84 -7.99
CA GLY A 171 21.34 18.15 -6.94
C GLY A 171 19.96 17.55 -7.14
N ARG A 172 19.75 16.68 -8.15
CA ARG A 172 18.48 15.96 -8.32
C ARG A 172 18.34 14.88 -7.25
N PRO A 173 17.19 14.79 -6.56
CA PRO A 173 16.94 13.72 -5.59
C PRO A 173 17.04 12.34 -6.24
N ILE A 174 17.78 11.43 -5.61
CA ILE A 174 17.79 10.01 -5.96
C ILE A 174 16.61 9.36 -5.23
N PRO A 175 15.67 8.74 -5.95
CA PRO A 175 14.51 8.08 -5.34
C PRO A 175 14.93 7.02 -4.30
N TYR A 176 14.00 6.70 -3.38
CA TYR A 176 14.12 5.65 -2.35
C TYR A 176 15.12 5.87 -1.21
N TYR A 177 16.19 6.61 -1.44
CA TYR A 177 17.19 6.91 -0.42
C TYR A 177 16.81 8.16 0.36
N LYS A 178 15.85 8.02 1.27
CA LYS A 178 15.39 9.07 2.18
C LYS A 178 15.11 8.51 3.58
N VAL A 179 15.53 9.24 4.60
CA VAL A 179 15.32 8.88 6.01
C VAL A 179 14.98 10.11 6.84
N ILE A 180 14.46 9.89 8.05
CA ILE A 180 14.34 10.96 9.03
C ILE A 180 15.73 11.46 9.44
N ARG A 181 15.87 12.74 9.75
CA ARG A 181 17.16 13.40 10.02
C ARG A 181 17.96 12.71 11.14
N LYS A 182 17.27 12.17 12.15
CA LYS A 182 17.86 11.41 13.26
C LYS A 182 18.56 10.11 12.84
N LEU A 183 18.27 9.60 11.65
CA LEU A 183 18.87 8.37 11.09
C LEU A 183 19.88 8.67 9.98
N ALA A 184 20.18 9.94 9.72
CA ALA A 184 20.97 10.38 8.58
C ALA A 184 22.47 10.50 8.87
N ASP A 185 22.91 10.24 10.10
CA ASP A 185 24.31 10.41 10.51
C ASP A 185 25.26 9.53 9.71
N SER A 186 24.84 8.31 9.37
CA SER A 186 25.61 7.37 8.55
C SER A 186 25.13 7.32 7.10
N MET A 187 24.47 8.37 6.59
CA MET A 187 23.94 8.42 5.22
C MET A 187 24.93 9.10 4.27
N GLU A 188 25.80 8.29 3.65
CA GLU A 188 26.89 8.74 2.77
C GLU A 188 26.47 8.81 1.28
N CYS A 189 25.44 8.06 0.88
CA CYS A 189 24.89 8.08 -0.49
C CYS A 189 25.85 7.65 -1.62
N ASN A 190 27.03 7.13 -1.29
CA ASN A 190 28.04 6.74 -2.27
C ASN A 190 27.54 5.64 -3.23
N CYS A 191 26.84 4.64 -2.71
CA CYS A 191 26.28 3.57 -3.53
C CYS A 191 25.11 4.08 -4.37
N ALA A 192 24.21 4.88 -3.78
CA ALA A 192 23.06 5.44 -4.48
C ALA A 192 23.47 6.27 -5.72
N ARG A 193 24.53 7.07 -5.60
CA ARG A 193 25.09 7.84 -6.72
C ARG A 193 25.68 6.95 -7.82
N VAL A 194 26.31 5.85 -7.45
CA VAL A 194 26.85 4.88 -8.41
C VAL A 194 25.73 4.11 -9.11
N GLU A 195 24.71 3.69 -8.37
CA GLU A 195 23.56 2.95 -8.89
C GLU A 195 22.82 3.75 -9.97
N ILE A 196 22.49 5.02 -9.69
CA ILE A 196 21.76 5.86 -10.65
C ILE A 196 22.62 6.22 -11.87
N ALA A 197 23.94 6.34 -11.72
CA ALA A 197 24.85 6.59 -12.84
C ALA A 197 25.06 5.36 -13.74
N ARG A 198 25.01 4.15 -13.16
CA ARG A 198 25.22 2.88 -13.89
C ARG A 198 23.92 2.19 -14.31
N ASN A 199 22.77 2.68 -13.87
CA ASN A 199 21.45 2.07 -14.09
C ASN A 199 21.40 0.58 -13.69
N ASN A 200 22.02 0.21 -12.55
CA ASN A 200 22.35 -1.18 -12.24
C ASN A 200 21.57 -1.83 -11.08
N GLY A 201 20.39 -1.30 -10.72
CA GLY A 201 19.55 -1.88 -9.66
C GLY A 201 20.14 -1.85 -8.23
N ARG A 202 19.32 -2.25 -7.24
CA ARG A 202 19.55 -1.95 -5.82
C ARG A 202 20.51 -2.90 -5.12
N MET A 203 21.81 -2.59 -5.20
CA MET A 203 22.83 -3.17 -4.30
C MET A 203 23.05 -2.36 -3.01
N CYS A 204 22.42 -1.19 -2.86
CA CYS A 204 22.65 -0.33 -1.69
C CYS A 204 21.76 -0.68 -0.49
N ASN A 205 22.15 -0.22 0.69
CA ASN A 205 21.29 -0.24 1.87
C ASN A 205 20.31 0.95 1.87
N LYS A 206 19.39 1.03 2.85
CA LYS A 206 18.37 2.10 2.94
C LYS A 206 18.96 3.52 3.09
N LEU A 207 20.23 3.64 3.46
CA LEU A 207 20.96 4.92 3.60
C LEU A 207 21.71 5.31 2.31
N GLY A 208 21.62 4.52 1.25
CA GLY A 208 22.35 4.77 0.01
C GLY A 208 23.84 4.43 0.08
N ASN A 209 24.27 3.67 1.09
CA ASN A 209 25.63 3.16 1.21
C ASN A 209 25.73 1.76 0.61
N PHE A 210 26.95 1.31 0.33
CA PHE A 210 27.19 -0.08 -0.05
C PHE A 210 26.79 -1.00 1.10
N LYS A 211 26.18 -2.15 0.78
CA LYS A 211 25.96 -3.20 1.77
C LYS A 211 27.34 -3.69 2.28
N PRO A 212 27.50 -3.94 3.58
CA PRO A 212 28.71 -4.60 4.08
C PRO A 212 28.88 -5.95 3.39
N GLN A 213 30.12 -6.31 3.07
CA GLN A 213 30.50 -7.62 2.54
C GLN A 213 30.48 -8.67 3.66
#